data_AF-A0A6P9FE95-F1
#
_entry.id   AF-A0A6P9FE95-F1
#
_cell.length_a   1.000
_cell.length_b   1.000
_cell.length_c   1.000
_cell.angle_alpha   90.00
_cell.angle_beta   90.00
_cell.angle_gamma   90.00
#
_symmetry.space_group_name_H-M   'P 1'
#
loop_
_entity.id
_entity.type
_entity.pdbx_description
1 polymer ?
#
loop_
_entity_poly.entity_id
_entity_poly.type
_entity_poly.pdbx_seq_one_letter_code
_entity_poly.pdbx_strand_id
1 'polypeptide(L)'
;MSLVIPEKFQHILRVLNTNIDGRRKIAFAITAIKVERVITIMQNPRQYKIPDWFLNRQKDVKDGKYSQVLANGLDNKLREDLERLKKIRAHRGLRHFWGLRVRGQHTKTTGRRGRTVGVSKKK
;
A
#
# COMPACT_ATOMS: atom_id res chain seq x y z
N MET A 1 -23.78 18.91 -7.72
CA MET A 1 -22.78 19.01 -8.81
C MET A 1 -22.81 20.45 -9.29
N SER A 2 -21.70 21.19 -9.21
CA SER A 2 -21.67 22.57 -9.72
C SER A 2 -21.46 22.56 -11.24
N LEU A 3 -22.22 23.39 -11.95
CA LEU A 3 -22.07 23.61 -13.40
C LEU A 3 -20.85 24.48 -13.75
N VAL A 4 -20.30 25.19 -12.76
CA VAL A 4 -19.19 26.13 -12.92
C VAL A 4 -17.97 25.62 -12.17
N ILE A 5 -16.81 25.71 -12.81
CA ILE A 5 -15.50 25.42 -12.21
C ILE A 5 -15.19 26.53 -11.19
N PRO A 6 -14.94 26.20 -9.91
CA PRO A 6 -14.59 27.22 -8.92
C PRO A 6 -13.23 27.87 -9.26
N GLU A 7 -13.10 29.17 -9.00
CA GLU A 7 -11.89 29.96 -9.33
C GLU A 7 -10.60 29.43 -8.68
N LYS A 8 -10.70 28.71 -7.56
CA LYS A 8 -9.58 28.10 -6.83
C LYS A 8 -9.55 26.58 -6.98
N PHE A 9 -9.54 26.07 -8.21
CA PHE A 9 -9.37 24.65 -8.46
C PHE A 9 -7.89 24.25 -8.48
N GLN A 10 -7.46 23.36 -7.59
CA GLN A 10 -6.12 22.78 -7.60
C GLN A 10 -6.10 21.51 -8.45
N HIS A 11 -5.32 21.54 -9.54
CA HIS A 11 -5.16 20.38 -10.45
C HIS A 11 -4.39 19.22 -9.81
N ILE A 12 -3.42 19.52 -8.95
CA ILE A 12 -2.60 18.53 -8.26
C ILE A 12 -2.62 18.87 -6.78
N LEU A 13 -3.02 17.91 -5.95
CA LEU A 13 -2.96 18.01 -4.49
C LEU A 13 -1.84 17.10 -4.00
N ARG A 14 -0.96 17.63 -3.14
CA ARG A 14 0.07 16.82 -2.50
C ARG A 14 -0.41 16.37 -1.12
N VAL A 15 -0.57 15.07 -0.94
CA VAL A 15 -1.00 14.46 0.33
C VAL A 15 -0.04 13.34 0.69
N LEU A 16 0.50 13.36 1.91
CA LEU A 16 1.38 12.31 2.44
C LEU A 16 2.51 11.92 1.45
N ASN A 17 3.21 12.92 0.90
CA ASN A 17 4.28 12.75 -0.10
C ASN A 17 3.86 12.11 -1.45
N THR A 18 2.57 12.07 -1.76
CA THR A 18 2.05 11.59 -3.05
C THR A 18 1.27 12.69 -3.77
N ASN A 19 1.41 12.74 -5.10
CA ASN A 19 0.64 13.64 -5.95
C ASN A 19 -0.70 12.97 -6.28
N ILE A 20 -1.80 13.61 -5.90
CA ILE A 20 -3.16 13.19 -6.19
C ILE A 20 -3.70 14.07 -7.31
N ASP A 21 -4.22 13.44 -8.37
CA ASP A 21 -4.89 14.12 -9.48
C ASP A 21 -6.25 14.66 -9.04
N GLY A 22 -6.39 15.99 -9.03
CA GLY A 22 -7.61 16.69 -8.63
C GLY A 22 -8.78 16.51 -9.59
N ARG A 23 -8.53 16.01 -10.81
CA ARG A 23 -9.58 15.74 -11.82
C ARG A 23 -10.34 14.43 -11.55
N ARG A 24 -9.75 13.51 -10.79
CA ARG A 24 -10.42 12.24 -10.42
C ARG A 24 -11.49 12.51 -9.36
N LYS A 25 -12.69 11.98 -9.61
CA LYS A 25 -13.80 11.98 -8.63
C LYS A 25 -13.46 11.06 -7.45
N ILE A 26 -12.68 11.55 -6.50
CA ILE A 26 -12.41 10.88 -5.22
C ILE A 26 -13.04 11.69 -4.05
N ALA A 27 -13.47 12.93 -4.33
CA ALA A 27 -13.17 14.05 -3.46
C ALA A 27 -14.30 15.07 -3.22
N PHE A 28 -15.59 14.78 -3.48
CA PHE A 28 -16.66 15.73 -3.10
C PHE A 28 -16.65 16.08 -1.59
N ALA A 29 -15.98 15.27 -0.77
CA ALA A 29 -15.67 15.55 0.63
C ALA A 29 -14.41 16.39 0.85
N ILE A 30 -13.36 16.33 0.01
CA ILE A 30 -12.07 16.99 0.27
C ILE A 30 -12.11 18.50 -0.06
N THR A 31 -13.02 18.93 -0.93
CA THR A 31 -13.31 20.37 -1.10
C THR A 31 -14.20 20.93 0.01
N ALA A 32 -15.02 20.10 0.68
CA ALA A 32 -15.88 20.53 1.80
C ALA A 32 -15.21 20.38 3.18
N ILE A 33 -14.25 19.46 3.29
CA ILE A 33 -13.49 19.15 4.50
C ILE A 33 -12.04 19.57 4.24
N LYS A 34 -11.52 20.49 5.05
CA LYS A 34 -10.10 20.89 5.00
C LYS A 34 -9.20 19.66 4.87
N VAL A 35 -8.36 19.61 3.83
CA VAL A 35 -7.40 18.53 3.55
C VAL A 35 -6.62 18.12 4.80
N GLU A 36 -6.27 19.11 5.62
CA GLU A 36 -5.61 18.95 6.93
C GLU A 36 -6.37 17.99 7.85
N ARG A 37 -7.70 18.10 7.94
CA ARG A 37 -8.51 17.22 8.79
C ARG A 37 -8.51 15.77 8.31
N VAL A 38 -8.45 15.54 7.00
CA VAL A 38 -8.33 14.17 6.47
C VAL A 38 -6.95 13.60 6.83
N ILE A 39 -5.90 14.41 6.71
CA ILE A 39 -4.54 14.00 7.09
C ILE A 39 -4.48 13.65 8.58
N THR A 40 -5.06 14.46 9.47
CA THR A 40 -5.06 14.17 10.91
C THR A 40 -5.84 12.90 11.26
N ILE A 41 -6.98 12.66 10.60
CA ILE A 41 -7.75 11.43 10.76
C ILE A 41 -6.94 10.21 10.31
N MET A 42 -6.27 10.31 9.16
CA MET A 42 -5.44 9.21 8.65
C MET A 42 -4.24 8.93 9.56
N GLN A 43 -3.60 9.97 10.11
CA GLN A 43 -2.47 9.84 11.01
C GLN A 43 -2.86 9.25 12.38
N ASN A 44 -4.02 9.65 12.93
CA ASN A 44 -4.50 9.25 14.25
C ASN A 44 -5.92 8.67 14.21
N PRO A 45 -6.16 7.54 13.53
CA PRO A 45 -7.51 7.03 13.28
C PRO A 45 -8.27 6.63 14.55
N ARG A 46 -7.55 6.17 15.58
CA ARG A 46 -8.13 5.72 16.86
C ARG A 46 -8.80 6.86 17.63
N GLN A 47 -8.27 8.09 17.52
CA GLN A 47 -8.85 9.27 18.15
C GLN A 47 -10.22 9.63 17.54
N TYR A 48 -10.44 9.25 16.28
CA TYR A 48 -11.70 9.47 15.56
C TYR A 48 -12.63 8.25 15.62
N LYS A 49 -12.47 7.39 16.63
CA LYS A 49 -13.31 6.20 16.87
C LYS A 49 -13.29 5.17 15.74
N ILE A 50 -12.22 5.10 14.94
CA ILE A 50 -12.05 4.05 13.94
C ILE A 50 -11.65 2.75 14.66
N PRO A 51 -12.35 1.62 14.43
CA PRO A 51 -12.05 0.35 15.10
C PRO A 51 -10.67 -0.22 14.77
N ASP A 52 -10.08 -0.94 15.73
CA ASP A 52 -8.73 -1.50 15.60
C ASP A 52 -8.63 -2.56 14.48
N TRP A 53 -9.70 -3.30 14.18
CA TRP A 53 -9.75 -4.28 13.09
C TRP A 53 -9.64 -3.67 11.69
N PHE A 54 -9.89 -2.35 11.56
CA PHE A 54 -9.78 -1.63 10.30
C PHE A 54 -8.33 -1.20 9.98
N LEU A 55 -7.46 -1.16 10.99
CA LEU A 55 -6.10 -0.66 10.85
C LEU A 55 -5.24 -1.64 10.05
N ASN A 56 -4.32 -1.11 9.23
CA ASN A 56 -3.46 -1.92 8.36
C ASN A 56 -2.31 -2.63 9.10
N ARG A 57 -1.90 -2.15 10.28
CA ARG A 57 -0.84 -2.75 11.10
C ARG A 57 -1.32 -2.92 12.53
N GLN A 58 -1.89 -4.10 12.78
CA GLN A 58 -2.42 -4.51 14.07
C GLN A 58 -1.34 -5.25 14.85
N LYS A 59 -1.22 -4.96 16.15
CA LYS A 59 -0.31 -5.62 17.10
C LYS A 59 1.11 -5.81 16.52
N ASP A 60 1.85 -4.71 16.31
CA ASP A 60 3.21 -4.75 15.76
C ASP A 60 4.11 -5.70 16.60
N VAL A 61 4.96 -6.49 15.94
CA VAL A 61 5.86 -7.46 16.57
C VAL A 61 6.88 -6.78 17.51
N LYS A 62 7.26 -5.53 17.25
CA LYS A 62 8.22 -4.79 18.09
C LYS A 62 7.55 -4.15 19.31
N ASP A 63 6.54 -3.33 19.05
CA ASP A 63 5.99 -2.42 20.07
C ASP A 63 4.61 -2.87 20.59
N GLY A 64 3.97 -3.87 19.99
CA GLY A 64 2.63 -4.35 20.33
C GLY A 64 1.49 -3.39 19.98
N LYS A 65 1.79 -2.18 19.49
CA LYS A 65 0.82 -1.13 19.21
C LYS A 65 0.02 -1.39 17.93
N TYR A 66 -1.19 -0.84 17.90
CA TYR A 66 -2.05 -0.77 16.71
C TYR A 66 -1.88 0.58 16.03
N SER A 67 -1.60 0.58 14.74
CA SER A 67 -1.36 1.81 13.98
C SER A 67 -1.85 1.69 12.55
N GLN A 68 -2.22 2.83 11.96
CA GLN A 68 -2.35 2.98 10.52
C GLN A 68 -1.05 3.56 10.00
N VAL A 69 -0.26 2.73 9.31
CA VAL A 69 1.00 3.17 8.71
C VAL A 69 0.72 3.80 7.35
N LEU A 70 1.30 4.99 7.11
CA LEU A 70 1.05 5.80 5.93
C LEU A 70 2.33 6.02 5.11
N ALA A 71 2.17 6.12 3.79
CA ALA A 71 3.21 6.52 2.82
C ALA A 71 4.57 5.87 3.09
N ASN A 72 5.63 6.67 3.23
CA ASN A 72 7.00 6.20 3.43
C ASN A 72 7.17 5.30 4.67
N GLY A 73 6.34 5.49 5.68
CA GLY A 73 6.36 4.63 6.88
C GLY A 73 6.01 3.18 6.54
N LEU A 74 5.14 2.96 5.54
CA LEU A 74 4.69 1.63 5.14
C LEU A 74 5.83 0.85 4.50
N ASP A 75 6.57 1.50 3.59
CA ASP A 75 7.72 0.89 2.92
C ASP A 75 8.84 0.58 3.89
N ASN A 76 9.12 1.48 4.83
CA ASN A 76 10.11 1.25 5.89
C ASN A 76 9.72 0.05 6.76
N LYS A 77 8.45 -0.02 7.19
CA LYS A 77 7.94 -1.13 8.00
C LYS A 77 7.99 -2.47 7.25
N LEU A 78 7.61 -2.49 5.97
CA LEU A 78 7.74 -3.69 5.12
C LEU A 78 9.19 -4.15 5.00
N ARG A 79 10.12 -3.20 4.79
CA ARG A 79 11.56 -3.48 4.71
C ARG A 79 12.07 -4.08 6.02
N GLU A 80 11.75 -3.47 7.16
CA GLU A 80 12.14 -3.99 8.48
C GLU A 80 11.62 -5.41 8.74
N ASP A 81 10.37 -5.69 8.36
CA ASP A 81 9.77 -7.01 8.53
C ASP A 81 10.48 -8.07 7.65
N LEU A 82 10.80 -7.73 6.41
CA LEU A 82 11.55 -8.62 5.51
C LEU A 82 12.97 -8.86 6.02
N GLU A 83 13.67 -7.82 6.47
CA GLU A 83 15.02 -7.96 7.03
C GLU A 83 15.01 -8.80 8.32
N ARG A 84 14.00 -8.65 9.18
CA ARG A 84 13.82 -9.52 10.35
C ARG A 84 13.65 -10.97 9.94
N LEU A 85 12.81 -11.27 8.94
CA LEU A 85 12.59 -12.64 8.45
C LEU A 85 13.84 -13.24 7.82
N LYS A 86 14.65 -12.43 7.13
CA LYS A 86 15.94 -12.84 6.56
C LYS A 86 16.95 -13.18 7.66
N LYS A 87 17.06 -12.33 8.70
CA LYS A 87 17.97 -12.55 9.84
C LYS A 87 17.65 -13.82 10.62
N ILE A 88 16.36 -14.11 10.84
CA ILE A 88 15.88 -15.33 11.51
C ILE A 88 16.08 -16.58 10.61
N ARG A 89 16.39 -16.40 9.31
CA ARG A 89 16.45 -17.46 8.30
C ARG A 89 15.15 -18.25 8.17
N ALA A 90 14.01 -17.59 8.37
CA ALA A 90 12.71 -18.21 8.12
C ALA A 90 12.54 -18.52 6.62
N HIS A 91 11.95 -19.67 6.28
CA HIS A 91 11.74 -20.07 4.88
C HIS A 91 11.04 -18.98 4.04
N ARG A 92 10.03 -18.31 4.62
CA ARG A 92 9.37 -17.16 3.97
C ARG A 92 10.31 -16.00 3.69
N GLY A 93 11.21 -15.68 4.63
CA GLY A 93 12.21 -14.61 4.50
C GLY A 93 13.26 -14.92 3.44
N LEU A 94 13.77 -16.16 3.43
CA LEU A 94 14.71 -16.63 2.40
C LEU A 94 14.08 -16.61 1.01
N ARG A 95 12.81 -17.01 0.87
CA ARG A 95 12.09 -16.89 -0.41
C ARG A 95 11.94 -15.45 -0.88
N HIS A 96 11.66 -14.52 0.03
CA HIS A 96 11.66 -13.09 -0.30
C HIS A 96 13.05 -12.60 -0.73
N PHE A 97 14.12 -13.08 -0.11
CA PHE A 97 15.50 -12.75 -0.51
C PHE A 97 15.84 -13.28 -1.91
N TRP A 98 15.43 -14.51 -2.24
CA TRP A 98 15.64 -15.12 -3.56
C TRP A 98 14.65 -14.66 -4.64
N GLY A 99 13.68 -13.80 -4.31
CA GLY A 99 12.65 -13.35 -5.26
C GLY A 99 11.64 -14.43 -5.65
N LEU A 100 11.49 -15.49 -4.87
CA LEU A 100 10.55 -16.58 -5.10
C LEU A 100 9.18 -16.30 -4.48
N ARG A 101 8.13 -16.93 -5.02
CA ARG A 101 6.77 -16.88 -4.45
C ARG A 101 6.74 -17.50 -3.05
N VAL A 102 6.05 -16.85 -2.11
CA VAL A 102 6.18 -17.15 -0.66
C VAL A 102 5.02 -17.98 -0.09
N ARG A 103 3.87 -18.03 -0.76
CA ARG A 103 2.64 -18.69 -0.27
C ARG A 103 2.48 -20.16 -0.69
N GLY A 104 3.58 -20.87 -0.97
CA GLY A 104 3.52 -22.30 -1.37
C GLY A 104 3.04 -22.55 -2.80
N GLN A 105 3.07 -21.54 -3.66
CA GLN A 105 2.68 -21.68 -5.08
C GLN A 105 3.67 -22.59 -5.83
N HIS A 106 3.16 -23.43 -6.73
CA HIS A 106 3.97 -24.31 -7.58
C HIS A 106 4.76 -23.51 -8.63
N THR A 107 6.08 -23.49 -8.56
CA THR A 107 6.95 -22.68 -9.44
C THR A 107 7.31 -23.37 -10.76
N LYS A 108 6.86 -24.61 -11.00
CA LYS A 108 7.14 -25.35 -12.24
C LYS A 108 6.60 -24.61 -13.48
N THR A 109 5.35 -24.18 -13.41
CA THR A 109 4.62 -23.50 -14.50
C THR A 109 4.26 -22.05 -14.17
N THR A 110 4.18 -21.66 -12.90
CA THR A 110 3.79 -20.31 -12.49
C THR A 110 4.97 -19.35 -12.38
N GLY A 111 4.74 -18.05 -12.60
CA GLY A 111 5.77 -17.01 -12.48
C GLY A 111 6.69 -16.88 -13.70
N ARG A 112 6.46 -17.67 -14.75
CA ARG A 112 7.10 -17.48 -16.06
C ARG A 112 6.46 -16.26 -16.75
N ARG A 113 7.27 -15.29 -17.18
CA ARG A 113 6.83 -14.11 -17.93
C ARG A 113 7.66 -14.03 -19.21
N GLY A 114 7.00 -13.96 -20.37
CA GLY A 114 7.62 -14.05 -21.70
C GLY A 114 6.61 -14.58 -22.73
N ARG A 115 7.00 -14.68 -24.00
CA ARG A 115 6.17 -15.34 -25.04
C ARG A 115 6.07 -16.84 -24.75
N THR A 116 4.87 -17.41 -24.93
CA THR A 116 4.66 -18.86 -24.89
C THR A 116 5.52 -19.52 -25.94
N VAL A 117 6.39 -20.44 -25.54
CA VAL A 117 7.14 -21.28 -26.48
C VAL A 117 6.14 -22.30 -27.02
N GLY A 118 5.66 -22.09 -28.25
CA GLY A 118 4.79 -23.06 -28.93
C GLY A 118 5.51 -24.39 -29.17
N VAL A 119 4.76 -25.46 -29.39
CA VAL A 119 5.31 -26.76 -29.77
C VAL A 119 5.77 -26.69 -31.23
N SER A 120 7.08 -26.80 -31.48
CA SER A 120 7.59 -27.04 -32.82
C SER A 120 7.31 -28.49 -33.20
N LYS A 121 6.32 -28.72 -34.07
CA LYS A 121 6.15 -30.01 -34.73
C LYS A 121 7.15 -30.07 -35.89
N LYS A 122 7.96 -31.13 -35.91
CA LYS A 122 8.78 -31.44 -37.09
C LYS A 122 7.83 -31.68 -38.26
N LYS A 123 8.05 -30.97 -39.38
CA LYS A 123 7.40 -31.30 -40.65
C LYS A 123 7.88 -32.67 -41.11
#